data_AF-X0BG80-F1
#
_entry.id   AF-X0BG80-F1
#
_cell.length_a   1.000
_cell.length_b   1.000
_cell.length_c   1.000
_cell.angle_alpha   90.00
_cell.angle_beta   90.00
_cell.angle_gamma   90.00
#
_symmetry.space_group_name_H-M   'P 1'
#
loop_
_entity.id
_entity.type
_entity.pdbx_description
1 polymer ?
#
loop_
_entity_poly.entity_id
_entity_poly.type
_entity_poly.pdbx_seq_one_letter_code
_entity_poly.pdbx_strand_id
1 'polypeptide(L)'
;MAALNSTTIFEAGGKRYVTTEAIAFQPQADTPLRPKLVTVIANNDGVTRSKEWLKTYLYKLDGCDVYDRNLFLSGVITTTPCRGQIVPQELGMKWLYIVVEGGETHLPTLPYFYTDNKLHPVCCLYDDEKGAFFSGLKPNLDLSPLTVFERLEVGSICNTGLAIAVPSRAPTLVTNTPPNLHVAVKDYFLVHGIKTSLCNRAYYDLSEHAAFTAELSDNPTREEPVDAVDYSTALNPRGSGYQSPAGSSSGSAAAVAAYGWLDCAIGTDMSGRGRRPALANGVWQFRPSQDSISLRGLVKTYYIFDTSCVFARSLDILRRVADTWIAVPSLVKKQPYRLDRSKT
;
A
#
# COMPACT_ATOMS: atom_id res chain seq x y z
N MET A 1 12.22 -22.89 -19.36
CA MET A 1 13.08 -21.94 -18.63
C MET A 1 12.18 -20.90 -18.01
N ALA A 2 12.19 -20.75 -16.69
CA ALA A 2 11.45 -19.66 -16.05
C ALA A 2 12.09 -18.34 -16.48
N ALA A 3 11.31 -17.41 -17.05
CA ALA A 3 11.79 -16.08 -17.34
C ALA A 3 12.13 -15.40 -16.00
N LEU A 4 13.38 -14.99 -15.82
CA LEU A 4 13.78 -14.18 -14.68
C LEU A 4 13.13 -12.79 -14.86
N ASN A 5 11.98 -12.56 -14.22
CA ASN A 5 11.38 -11.23 -14.13
C ASN A 5 12.25 -10.40 -13.18
N SER A 6 13.25 -9.69 -13.72
CA SER A 6 14.19 -8.91 -12.92
C SER A 6 13.53 -7.66 -12.35
N THR A 7 13.29 -7.63 -11.05
CA THR A 7 12.98 -6.42 -10.29
C THR A 7 14.20 -5.49 -10.33
N THR A 8 14.04 -4.30 -10.91
CA THR A 8 15.10 -3.28 -10.98
C THR A 8 14.92 -2.28 -9.85
N ILE A 9 16.01 -1.97 -9.14
CA ILE A 9 16.07 -0.94 -8.11
C ILE A 9 17.03 0.14 -8.58
N PHE A 10 16.63 1.38 -8.45
CA PHE A 10 17.45 2.52 -8.88
C PHE A 10 17.22 3.74 -7.98
N GLU A 11 18.13 4.70 -8.06
CA GLU A 11 18.05 5.97 -7.35
C GLU A 11 17.88 7.12 -8.32
N ALA A 12 16.97 8.03 -8.00
CA ALA A 12 16.77 9.26 -8.74
C ALA A 12 16.19 10.35 -7.83
N GLY A 13 16.67 11.58 -7.95
CA GLY A 13 16.15 12.73 -7.17
C GLY A 13 16.22 12.54 -5.65
N GLY A 14 17.22 11.80 -5.15
CA GLY A 14 17.38 11.50 -3.73
C GLY A 14 16.39 10.48 -3.17
N LYS A 15 15.63 9.78 -4.02
CA LYS A 15 14.72 8.70 -3.65
C LYS A 15 15.16 7.39 -4.29
N ARG A 16 14.82 6.27 -3.64
CA ARG A 16 14.95 4.93 -4.19
C ARG A 16 13.64 4.48 -4.80
N TYR A 17 13.74 3.79 -5.91
CA TYR A 17 12.60 3.26 -6.65
C TYR A 17 12.78 1.78 -6.92
N VAL A 18 11.66 1.08 -7.04
CA VAL A 18 11.59 -0.31 -7.50
C VAL A 18 10.59 -0.42 -8.63
N THR A 19 10.95 -1.16 -9.68
CA THR A 19 10.07 -1.46 -10.81
C THR A 19 9.16 -2.64 -10.52
N THR A 20 7.93 -2.59 -10.99
CA THR A 20 7.01 -3.73 -11.03
C THR A 20 7.17 -4.52 -12.34
N GLU A 21 6.29 -5.49 -12.57
CA GLU A 21 6.21 -6.23 -13.84
C GLU A 21 6.08 -5.30 -15.05
N ALA A 22 6.79 -5.68 -16.12
CA ALA A 22 6.93 -4.89 -17.31
C ALA A 22 5.69 -5.02 -18.21
N ILE A 23 5.20 -3.89 -18.71
CA ILE A 23 4.15 -3.84 -19.73
C ILE A 23 4.83 -3.64 -21.08
N ALA A 24 4.51 -4.51 -22.04
CA ALA A 24 5.02 -4.39 -23.41
C ALA A 24 4.58 -3.06 -24.03
N PHE A 25 5.51 -2.35 -24.68
CA PHE A 25 5.24 -1.05 -25.27
C PHE A 25 5.93 -0.93 -26.64
N GLN A 26 5.16 -0.69 -27.69
CA GLN A 26 5.73 -0.51 -29.03
C GLN A 26 6.03 0.98 -29.28
N PRO A 27 7.32 1.38 -29.35
CA PRO A 27 7.70 2.75 -29.68
C PRO A 27 7.47 3.07 -31.18
N GLN A 28 7.19 4.33 -31.52
CA GLN A 28 7.43 4.84 -32.88
C GLN A 28 8.87 5.37 -33.03
N ALA A 29 9.26 5.71 -34.26
CA ALA A 29 10.63 6.07 -34.67
C ALA A 29 11.35 7.13 -33.81
N ASP A 30 10.61 8.04 -33.16
CA ASP A 30 11.17 9.14 -32.36
C ASP A 30 11.33 8.82 -30.87
N THR A 31 11.11 7.56 -30.46
CA THR A 31 11.19 7.18 -29.04
C THR A 31 12.65 7.11 -28.56
N PRO A 32 12.99 7.66 -27.38
CA PRO A 32 14.37 7.67 -26.91
C PRO A 32 14.91 6.24 -26.72
N LEU A 33 16.05 5.93 -27.34
CA LEU A 33 16.74 4.65 -27.18
C LEU A 33 17.34 4.43 -25.78
N ARG A 34 17.36 5.46 -24.93
CA ARG A 34 17.96 5.43 -23.59
C ARG A 34 16.87 5.31 -22.52
N PRO A 35 17.15 4.64 -21.38
CA PRO A 35 16.21 4.56 -20.28
C PRO A 35 15.75 5.93 -19.79
N LYS A 36 14.46 6.07 -19.50
CA LYS A 36 13.85 7.33 -19.05
C LYS A 36 12.77 7.08 -18.01
N LEU A 37 12.66 8.02 -17.07
CA LEU A 37 11.49 8.14 -16.21
C LEU A 37 10.42 8.93 -16.94
N VAL A 38 9.22 8.38 -17.00
CA VAL A 38 8.11 8.91 -17.79
C VAL A 38 6.81 8.86 -17.01
N THR A 39 5.89 9.76 -17.34
CA THR A 39 4.53 9.75 -16.80
C THR A 39 3.59 9.25 -17.88
N VAL A 40 2.80 8.22 -17.58
CA VAL A 40 1.69 7.82 -18.46
C VAL A 40 0.41 8.50 -17.97
N ILE A 41 -0.35 9.08 -18.90
CA ILE A 41 -1.66 9.68 -18.66
C ILE A 41 -2.68 8.95 -19.54
N ALA A 42 -3.51 8.10 -18.94
CA ALA A 42 -4.59 7.44 -19.65
C ALA A 42 -5.71 8.43 -20.00
N ASN A 43 -6.22 8.39 -21.23
CA ASN A 43 -7.35 9.21 -21.68
C ASN A 43 -8.50 8.39 -22.26
N ASN A 44 -9.06 7.51 -21.44
CA ASN A 44 -10.04 6.52 -21.91
C ASN A 44 -11.46 7.10 -22.10
N ASP A 45 -11.71 8.31 -21.61
CA ASP A 45 -13.01 9.00 -21.68
C ASP A 45 -13.15 9.91 -22.92
N GLY A 46 -12.10 10.02 -23.75
CA GLY A 46 -12.10 10.84 -24.96
C GLY A 46 -12.18 12.35 -24.70
N VAL A 47 -12.11 12.78 -23.44
CA VAL A 47 -12.21 14.18 -23.05
C VAL A 47 -10.90 14.89 -23.39
N THR A 48 -10.99 16.04 -24.08
CA THR A 48 -9.83 16.86 -24.41
C THR A 48 -9.17 17.39 -23.13
N ARG A 49 -7.89 17.03 -22.94
CA ARG A 49 -7.09 17.47 -21.81
C ARG A 49 -6.61 18.91 -22.06
N SER A 50 -7.33 19.90 -21.55
CA SER A 50 -6.96 21.31 -21.69
C SER A 50 -5.68 21.66 -20.92
N LYS A 51 -5.13 22.85 -21.17
CA LYS A 51 -3.95 23.34 -20.45
C LYS A 51 -4.23 23.50 -18.95
N GLU A 52 -5.44 23.97 -18.61
CA GLU A 52 -5.92 24.12 -17.23
C GLU A 52 -6.09 22.78 -16.54
N TRP A 53 -6.61 21.77 -17.26
CA TRP A 53 -6.69 20.40 -16.77
C TRP A 53 -5.30 19.88 -16.43
N LEU A 54 -4.33 20.05 -17.34
CA LEU A 54 -2.98 19.57 -17.15
C LEU A 54 -2.30 20.27 -15.97
N LYS A 55 -2.41 21.59 -15.84
CA LYS A 55 -1.92 22.32 -14.65
C LYS A 55 -2.51 21.79 -13.35
N THR A 56 -3.82 21.53 -13.33
CA THR A 56 -4.51 20.99 -12.16
C THR A 56 -4.00 19.58 -11.82
N TYR A 57 -3.81 18.75 -12.84
CA TYR A 57 -3.25 17.41 -12.71
C TYR A 57 -1.82 17.44 -12.14
N LEU A 58 -0.94 18.26 -12.74
CA LEU A 58 0.43 18.41 -12.30
C LEU A 58 0.53 18.97 -10.88
N TYR A 59 -0.34 19.93 -10.51
CA TYR A 59 -0.41 20.46 -9.15
C TYR A 59 -0.78 19.37 -8.14
N LYS A 60 -1.74 18.51 -8.47
CA LYS A 60 -2.10 17.38 -7.62
C LYS A 60 -0.98 16.35 -7.52
N LEU A 61 -0.29 16.05 -8.63
CA LEU A 61 0.82 15.12 -8.67
C LEU A 61 2.00 15.56 -7.81
N ASP A 62 2.28 16.86 -7.69
CA ASP A 62 3.33 17.36 -6.79
C ASP A 62 3.05 17.05 -5.32
N GLY A 63 1.78 16.84 -4.97
CA GLY A 63 1.38 16.36 -3.64
C GLY A 63 1.59 14.84 -3.45
N CYS A 64 1.96 14.09 -4.50
CA CYS A 64 2.25 12.67 -4.40
C CYS A 64 3.71 12.47 -3.96
N ASP A 65 3.88 11.88 -2.79
CA ASP A 65 5.17 11.56 -2.17
C ASP A 65 6.08 10.66 -3.02
N VAL A 66 5.51 9.79 -3.86
CA VAL A 66 6.25 8.93 -4.80
C VAL A 66 6.78 9.70 -6.02
N TYR A 67 6.04 10.71 -6.48
CA TYR A 67 6.28 11.39 -7.75
C TYR A 67 7.27 12.54 -7.60
N ASP A 68 8.19 12.68 -8.55
CA ASP A 68 9.05 13.86 -8.68
C ASP A 68 8.86 14.46 -10.08
N ARG A 69 8.33 15.68 -10.10
CA ARG A 69 8.02 16.40 -11.33
C ARG A 69 9.22 16.53 -12.26
N ASN A 70 10.40 16.83 -11.72
CA ASN A 70 11.60 17.10 -12.53
C ASN A 70 12.13 15.83 -13.19
N LEU A 71 11.88 14.68 -12.58
CA LEU A 71 12.28 13.37 -13.10
C LEU A 71 11.26 12.83 -14.11
N PHE A 72 9.99 12.78 -13.72
CA PHE A 72 8.96 12.03 -14.44
C PHE A 72 8.19 12.85 -15.49
N LEU A 73 8.26 14.20 -15.49
CA LEU A 73 7.70 15.01 -16.59
C LEU A 73 8.62 15.14 -17.80
N SER A 74 9.86 14.67 -17.72
CA SER A 74 10.77 14.79 -18.85
C SER A 74 10.24 14.09 -20.12
N GLY A 75 9.46 13.02 -19.94
CA GLY A 75 8.73 12.33 -20.99
C GLY A 75 7.30 12.01 -20.57
N VAL A 76 6.33 12.30 -21.43
CA VAL A 76 4.91 12.00 -21.17
C VAL A 76 4.38 11.10 -22.27
N ILE A 77 3.70 10.03 -21.86
CA ILE A 77 2.97 9.14 -22.75
C ILE A 77 1.48 9.33 -22.45
N THR A 78 0.68 9.68 -23.44
CA THR A 78 -0.78 9.79 -23.29
C THR A 78 -1.43 8.73 -24.15
N THR A 79 -2.47 8.06 -23.63
CA THR A 79 -3.36 7.26 -24.47
C THR A 79 -4.50 8.14 -24.98
N THR A 80 -5.12 7.82 -26.12
CA THR A 80 -6.32 8.50 -26.65
C THR A 80 -7.17 7.53 -27.49
N PRO A 81 -8.51 7.57 -27.40
CA PRO A 81 -9.41 6.78 -28.23
C PRO A 81 -9.51 7.33 -29.66
N CYS A 82 -9.06 8.56 -29.92
CA CYS A 82 -9.22 9.22 -31.22
C CYS A 82 -7.88 9.83 -31.72
N ARG A 83 -7.59 9.65 -33.01
CA ARG A 83 -6.47 10.32 -33.69
C ARG A 83 -6.69 11.84 -33.70
N GLY A 84 -5.64 12.62 -33.39
CA GLY A 84 -5.64 14.08 -33.53
C GLY A 84 -5.98 14.88 -32.28
N GLN A 85 -6.10 14.25 -31.11
CA GLN A 85 -6.29 14.98 -29.86
C GLN A 85 -5.00 15.71 -29.46
N ILE A 86 -5.10 17.02 -29.25
CA ILE A 86 -3.96 17.87 -28.89
C ILE A 86 -3.77 17.82 -27.38
N VAL A 87 -2.62 17.33 -26.92
CA VAL A 87 -2.20 17.47 -25.53
C VAL A 87 -1.27 18.69 -25.41
N PRO A 88 -1.59 19.66 -24.54
CA PRO A 88 -0.77 20.83 -24.32
C PRO A 88 0.63 20.45 -23.85
N GLN A 89 1.66 20.92 -24.56
CA GLN A 89 3.05 20.82 -24.10
C GLN A 89 3.32 21.96 -23.10
N GLU A 90 3.71 21.64 -21.86
CA GLU A 90 4.06 22.64 -20.83
C GLU A 90 5.56 22.63 -20.47
N LEU A 91 6.02 23.68 -19.79
CA LEU A 91 7.40 23.88 -19.33
C LEU A 91 7.87 22.68 -18.48
N GLY A 92 8.66 21.80 -19.08
CA GLY A 92 9.24 20.62 -18.44
C GLY A 92 9.13 19.34 -19.28
N MET A 93 8.11 19.26 -20.14
CA MET A 93 7.95 18.14 -21.08
C MET A 93 8.96 18.28 -22.22
N LYS A 94 9.99 17.43 -22.22
CA LYS A 94 10.99 17.42 -23.30
C LYS A 94 10.48 16.67 -24.52
N TRP A 95 9.64 15.66 -24.31
CA TRP A 95 8.97 14.92 -25.37
C TRP A 95 7.61 14.40 -24.91
N LEU A 96 6.69 14.31 -25.86
CA LEU A 96 5.31 13.84 -25.67
C LEU A 96 5.04 12.75 -26.70
N TYR A 97 4.48 11.63 -26.25
CA TYR A 97 4.11 10.51 -27.10
C TYR A 97 2.62 10.21 -26.96
N ILE A 98 1.93 10.07 -28.10
CA ILE A 98 0.48 9.83 -28.16
C ILE A 98 0.23 8.41 -28.67
N VAL A 99 -0.30 7.56 -27.80
CA VAL A 99 -0.77 6.21 -28.14
C VAL A 99 -2.23 6.30 -28.54
N VAL A 100 -2.56 5.92 -29.77
CA VAL A 100 -3.96 5.75 -30.18
C VAL A 100 -4.38 4.34 -29.79
N GLU A 101 -5.35 4.20 -28.89
CA GLU A 101 -5.82 2.90 -28.44
C GLU A 101 -6.54 2.17 -29.58
N GLY A 102 -5.96 1.05 -30.00
CA GLY A 102 -6.52 0.12 -30.97
C GLY A 102 -6.27 -1.31 -30.49
N GLY A 103 -6.97 -1.71 -29.43
CA GLY A 103 -6.97 -3.08 -28.90
C GLY A 103 -5.86 -3.42 -27.90
N GLU A 104 -6.30 -3.83 -26.70
CA GLU A 104 -5.67 -4.80 -25.78
C GLU A 104 -4.68 -4.36 -24.68
N THR A 105 -4.06 -3.17 -24.69
CA THR A 105 -3.16 -2.76 -23.58
C THR A 105 -3.64 -1.52 -22.83
N HIS A 106 -4.35 -1.73 -21.72
CA HIS A 106 -4.74 -0.65 -20.81
C HIS A 106 -3.54 -0.20 -19.98
N LEU A 107 -3.01 1.00 -20.27
CA LEU A 107 -1.90 1.59 -19.53
C LEU A 107 -2.42 2.49 -18.39
N PRO A 108 -2.28 2.09 -17.11
CA PRO A 108 -2.75 2.91 -16.01
C PRO A 108 -1.94 4.22 -15.87
N THR A 109 -2.62 5.29 -15.45
CA THR A 109 -2.02 6.60 -15.20
C THR A 109 -1.06 6.56 -14.01
N LEU A 110 0.22 6.32 -14.26
CA LEU A 110 1.25 6.12 -13.24
C LEU A 110 2.61 6.66 -13.69
N PRO A 111 3.57 6.83 -12.78
CA PRO A 111 4.98 6.96 -13.14
C PRO A 111 5.55 5.61 -13.60
N TYR A 112 6.42 5.66 -14.61
CA TYR A 112 7.08 4.48 -15.19
C TYR A 112 8.57 4.72 -15.41
N PHE A 113 9.32 3.63 -15.44
CA PHE A 113 10.65 3.52 -15.99
C PHE A 113 10.55 2.84 -17.36
N TYR A 114 10.85 3.58 -18.42
CA TYR A 114 10.87 3.08 -19.78
C TYR A 114 12.28 2.59 -20.12
N THR A 115 12.42 1.31 -20.46
CA THR A 115 13.66 0.67 -20.93
C THR A 115 13.31 -0.51 -21.84
N ASP A 116 14.17 -0.81 -22.81
CA ASP A 116 14.05 -2.01 -23.67
C ASP A 116 12.66 -2.22 -24.29
N ASN A 117 12.03 -1.12 -24.73
CA ASN A 117 10.67 -1.12 -25.29
C ASN A 117 9.60 -1.69 -24.33
N LYS A 118 9.82 -1.48 -23.04
CA LYS A 118 8.89 -1.86 -21.98
C LYS A 118 8.68 -0.72 -21.02
N LEU A 119 7.46 -0.63 -20.50
CA LEU A 119 7.08 0.29 -19.45
C LEU A 119 7.04 -0.47 -18.13
N HIS A 120 7.89 -0.06 -17.20
CA HIS A 120 7.92 -0.62 -15.86
C HIS A 120 7.29 0.37 -14.89
N PRO A 121 6.09 0.12 -14.35
CA PRO A 121 5.53 0.94 -13.28
C PRO A 121 6.52 1.03 -12.12
N VAL A 122 6.58 2.18 -11.46
CA VAL A 122 7.54 2.38 -10.36
C VAL A 122 6.84 2.65 -9.04
N CYS A 123 7.43 2.12 -7.98
CA CYS A 123 7.06 2.39 -6.59
C CYS A 123 8.25 3.04 -5.89
N CYS A 124 7.98 3.94 -4.95
CA CYS A 124 9.03 4.48 -4.08
C CYS A 124 9.41 3.43 -3.03
N LEU A 125 10.68 3.35 -2.68
CA LEU A 125 11.17 2.53 -1.57
C LEU A 125 11.39 3.42 -0.36
N TYR A 126 10.69 3.11 0.73
CA TYR A 126 10.86 3.77 2.02
C TYR A 126 11.50 2.84 3.03
N ASP A 127 12.48 3.34 3.77
CA ASP A 127 13.17 2.56 4.79
C ASP A 127 12.30 2.40 6.05
N ASP A 128 12.19 1.16 6.56
CA ASP A 128 11.51 0.84 7.81
C ASP A 128 12.41 1.11 9.02
N GLU A 129 12.73 2.38 9.27
CA GLU A 129 13.61 2.81 10.36
C GLU A 129 13.13 2.41 11.76
N LYS A 130 11.82 2.17 11.92
CA LYS A 130 11.22 1.76 13.20
C LYS A 130 11.10 0.25 13.34
N GLY A 131 11.48 -0.54 12.33
CA GLY A 131 11.31 -1.99 12.36
C GLY A 131 9.86 -2.41 12.59
N ALA A 132 8.91 -1.67 12.03
CA ALA A 132 7.48 -1.88 12.24
C ALA A 132 6.91 -3.01 11.37
N PHE A 133 7.58 -3.34 10.27
CA PHE A 133 7.13 -4.34 9.31
C PHE A 133 7.85 -5.68 9.50
N PHE A 134 7.12 -6.75 9.24
CA PHE A 134 7.70 -8.10 9.19
C PHE A 134 8.29 -8.39 7.81
N SER A 135 7.59 -7.95 6.76
CA SER A 135 8.00 -8.07 5.37
C SER A 135 7.44 -6.90 4.58
N GLY A 136 8.19 -6.40 3.59
CA GLY A 136 7.63 -5.64 2.49
C GLY A 136 7.03 -6.60 1.46
N LEU A 137 6.01 -6.17 0.73
CA LEU A 137 5.47 -6.91 -0.41
C LEU A 137 6.03 -6.37 -1.72
N LYS A 138 6.24 -7.27 -2.70
CA LYS A 138 6.56 -6.85 -4.06
C LYS A 138 5.36 -6.08 -4.61
N PRO A 139 5.59 -4.90 -5.20
CA PRO A 139 4.51 -4.12 -5.76
C PRO A 139 3.87 -4.85 -6.94
N ASN A 140 2.55 -4.97 -6.90
CA ASN A 140 1.73 -5.53 -7.97
C ASN A 140 0.69 -4.49 -8.40
N LEU A 141 0.46 -4.39 -9.71
CA LEU A 141 -0.59 -3.53 -10.26
C LEU A 141 -1.96 -4.21 -10.28
N ASP A 142 -2.00 -5.54 -10.20
CA ASP A 142 -3.25 -6.26 -9.99
C ASP A 142 -3.72 -6.05 -8.55
N LEU A 143 -4.91 -5.47 -8.41
CA LEU A 143 -5.59 -5.25 -7.13
C LEU A 143 -6.75 -6.23 -6.96
N SER A 144 -6.78 -7.33 -7.73
CA SER A 144 -7.82 -8.33 -7.61
C SER A 144 -7.75 -9.04 -6.25
N PRO A 145 -8.88 -9.53 -5.71
CA PRO A 145 -8.87 -10.35 -4.50
C PRO A 145 -8.09 -11.66 -4.65
N LEU A 146 -7.74 -12.05 -5.89
CA LEU A 146 -7.01 -13.26 -6.22
C LEU A 146 -5.50 -13.03 -6.34
N THR A 147 -5.05 -11.78 -6.25
CA THR A 147 -3.63 -11.43 -6.35
C THR A 147 -2.82 -12.24 -5.34
N VAL A 148 -1.78 -12.89 -5.84
CA VAL A 148 -0.78 -13.60 -5.03
C VAL A 148 0.34 -12.62 -4.76
N PHE A 149 0.63 -12.37 -3.49
CA PHE A 149 1.70 -11.49 -3.09
C PHE A 149 3.01 -12.26 -2.92
N GLU A 150 4.10 -11.56 -3.21
CA GLU A 150 5.45 -12.06 -2.98
C GLU A 150 6.19 -11.12 -2.02
N ARG A 151 7.20 -11.63 -1.31
CA ARG A 151 8.04 -10.80 -0.44
C ARG A 151 9.00 -9.96 -1.26
N LEU A 152 9.11 -8.69 -0.88
CA LEU A 152 10.14 -7.79 -1.38
C LEU A 152 11.38 -7.90 -0.50
N GLU A 153 12.43 -8.51 -1.05
CA GLU A 153 13.70 -8.73 -0.35
C GLU A 153 14.67 -7.57 -0.61
N VAL A 154 14.31 -6.39 -0.12
CA VAL A 154 15.11 -5.18 -0.30
C VAL A 154 15.50 -4.60 1.06
N GLY A 155 16.80 -4.44 1.27
CA GLY A 155 17.35 -3.80 2.46
C GLY A 155 17.20 -2.28 2.45
N SER A 156 17.09 -1.72 3.65
CA SER A 156 17.23 -0.28 3.90
C SER A 156 18.65 0.22 3.56
N ILE A 157 18.76 1.50 3.19
CA ILE A 157 20.05 2.17 2.96
C ILE A 157 20.92 2.16 4.22
N CYS A 158 20.27 2.29 5.39
CA CYS A 158 20.93 2.34 6.69
C CYS A 158 21.38 0.97 7.20
N ASN A 159 21.17 -0.12 6.44
CA ASN A 159 21.48 -1.51 6.81
C ASN A 159 20.85 -2.01 8.12
N THR A 160 19.86 -1.29 8.66
CA THR A 160 19.22 -1.59 9.94
C THR A 160 17.80 -2.14 9.81
N GLY A 161 17.29 -2.31 8.58
CA GLY A 161 15.91 -2.71 8.34
C GLY A 161 15.59 -3.08 6.89
N LEU A 162 14.30 -3.22 6.62
CA LEU A 162 13.75 -3.48 5.29
C LEU A 162 13.40 -2.18 4.58
N ALA A 163 13.24 -2.23 3.26
CA ALA A 163 12.58 -1.19 2.49
C ALA A 163 11.18 -1.65 2.08
N ILE A 164 10.20 -0.74 2.18
CA ILE A 164 8.81 -0.97 1.81
C ILE A 164 8.55 -0.28 0.47
N ALA A 165 8.06 -1.04 -0.51
CA ALA A 165 7.60 -0.48 -1.77
C ALA A 165 6.23 0.15 -1.60
N VAL A 166 6.10 1.40 -2.04
CA VAL A 166 4.87 2.19 -1.93
C VAL A 166 4.47 2.68 -3.33
N PRO A 167 3.28 2.30 -3.82
CA PRO A 167 2.81 2.70 -5.15
C PRO A 167 2.40 4.18 -5.19
N SER A 168 2.38 4.75 -6.39
CA SER A 168 1.94 6.13 -6.60
C SER A 168 0.42 6.27 -6.51
N ARG A 169 -0.05 7.40 -5.97
CA ARG A 169 -1.47 7.79 -5.95
C ARG A 169 -1.94 8.51 -7.21
N ALA A 170 -1.09 8.62 -8.23
CA ALA A 170 -1.33 9.36 -9.47
C ALA A 170 -2.69 9.07 -10.16
N PRO A 171 -3.18 7.82 -10.29
CA PRO A 171 -4.44 7.56 -10.97
C PRO A 171 -5.62 8.21 -10.25
N THR A 172 -5.66 8.14 -8.92
CA THR A 172 -6.80 8.60 -8.13
C THR A 172 -6.88 10.12 -8.06
N LEU A 173 -5.76 10.82 -8.26
CA LEU A 173 -5.74 12.28 -8.34
C LEU A 173 -6.48 12.82 -9.58
N VAL A 174 -6.63 11.99 -10.63
CA VAL A 174 -7.31 12.36 -11.88
C VAL A 174 -8.83 12.36 -11.73
N THR A 175 -9.39 11.31 -11.12
CA THR A 175 -10.83 11.01 -11.12
C THR A 175 -11.63 11.80 -10.08
N ASN A 176 -10.98 12.68 -9.30
CA ASN A 176 -11.54 13.31 -8.09
C ASN A 176 -12.11 12.31 -7.06
N THR A 177 -11.87 11.01 -7.25
CA THR A 177 -12.22 9.99 -6.28
C THR A 177 -11.23 10.07 -5.12
N PRO A 178 -11.64 9.70 -3.89
CA PRO A 178 -10.71 9.66 -2.77
C PRO A 178 -9.51 8.74 -3.09
N PRO A 179 -8.26 9.13 -2.77
CA PRO A 179 -7.08 8.33 -3.07
C PRO A 179 -7.17 6.94 -2.43
N ASN A 180 -6.63 5.93 -3.12
CA ASN A 180 -6.40 4.63 -2.51
C ASN A 180 -5.57 4.81 -1.24
N LEU A 181 -5.92 4.06 -0.20
CA LEU A 181 -5.19 4.08 1.06
C LEU A 181 -4.01 3.12 0.98
N HIS A 182 -2.87 3.53 1.52
CA HIS A 182 -1.78 2.61 1.83
C HIS A 182 -2.06 1.99 3.19
N VAL A 183 -2.23 0.66 3.22
CA VAL A 183 -2.71 -0.06 4.40
C VAL A 183 -1.69 -1.09 4.87
N ALA A 184 -1.14 -0.88 6.07
CA ALA A 184 -0.36 -1.89 6.76
C ALA A 184 -1.31 -2.82 7.53
N VAL A 185 -0.92 -4.06 7.79
CA VAL A 185 -1.78 -5.06 8.40
C VAL A 185 -0.97 -5.88 9.38
N LYS A 186 -1.49 -6.12 10.57
CA LYS A 186 -0.80 -6.97 11.56
C LYS A 186 -0.52 -8.36 11.00
N ASP A 187 0.62 -8.94 11.34
CA ASP A 187 1.01 -10.32 11.00
C ASP A 187 0.22 -11.39 11.78
N TYR A 188 -1.09 -11.20 11.83
CA TYR A 188 -2.15 -12.08 12.32
C TYR A 188 -3.18 -12.35 11.23
N PHE A 189 -3.20 -11.51 10.20
CA PHE A 189 -4.07 -11.62 9.06
C PHE A 189 -3.33 -12.34 7.94
N LEU A 190 -4.01 -13.32 7.35
CA LEU A 190 -3.53 -14.06 6.20
C LEU A 190 -3.40 -13.10 4.99
N VAL A 191 -2.27 -13.16 4.29
CA VAL A 191 -2.03 -12.43 3.04
C VAL A 191 -1.63 -13.46 1.98
N HIS A 192 -2.40 -13.58 0.89
CA HIS A 192 -2.23 -14.61 -0.12
C HIS A 192 -0.80 -14.66 -0.65
N GLY A 193 -0.15 -15.82 -0.62
CA GLY A 193 1.23 -15.97 -1.06
C GLY A 193 2.28 -15.57 -0.04
N ILE A 194 1.89 -15.13 1.17
CA ILE A 194 2.79 -14.76 2.26
C ILE A 194 2.57 -15.69 3.46
N LYS A 195 3.68 -16.06 4.11
CA LYS A 195 3.65 -16.80 5.38
C LYS A 195 3.36 -15.86 6.54
N THR A 196 2.36 -16.20 7.35
CA THR A 196 2.09 -15.51 8.62
C THR A 196 3.03 -16.06 9.71
N SER A 197 3.68 -15.18 10.47
CA SER A 197 4.58 -15.58 11.56
C SER A 197 3.93 -15.53 12.94
N LEU A 198 2.88 -14.72 13.14
CA LEU A 198 2.37 -14.36 14.46
C LEU A 198 3.45 -13.79 15.39
N CYS A 199 4.49 -13.20 14.80
CA CYS A 199 5.71 -12.81 15.48
C CYS A 199 6.37 -13.95 16.28
N ASN A 200 6.30 -15.18 15.77
CA ASN A 200 6.94 -16.36 16.35
C ASN A 200 7.76 -17.13 15.29
N ARG A 201 9.02 -17.47 15.58
CA ARG A 201 9.91 -18.13 14.60
C ARG A 201 9.48 -19.57 14.32
N ALA A 202 9.14 -20.32 15.36
CA ALA A 202 8.70 -21.71 15.21
C ALA A 202 7.38 -21.78 14.43
N TYR A 203 6.44 -20.87 14.69
CA TYR A 203 5.21 -20.75 13.92
C TYR A 203 5.51 -20.38 12.47
N TYR A 204 6.41 -19.43 12.22
CA TYR A 204 6.83 -19.10 10.87
C TYR A 204 7.41 -20.31 10.16
N ASP A 205 8.30 -21.08 10.77
CA ASP A 205 8.93 -22.25 10.14
C ASP A 205 7.89 -23.29 9.73
N LEU A 206 6.86 -23.49 10.56
CA LEU A 206 5.76 -24.43 10.33
C LEU A 206 4.65 -23.88 9.43
N SER A 207 4.55 -22.56 9.25
CA SER A 207 3.45 -21.98 8.47
C SER A 207 3.63 -22.20 6.97
N GLU A 208 2.51 -22.35 6.28
CA GLU A 208 2.47 -22.38 4.82
C GLU A 208 2.13 -20.99 4.27
N HIS A 209 2.37 -20.79 2.98
CA HIS A 209 1.91 -19.58 2.30
C HIS A 209 0.38 -19.55 2.34
N ALA A 210 -0.21 -18.45 2.80
CA ALA A 210 -1.66 -18.37 2.90
C ALA A 210 -2.30 -18.52 1.52
N ALA A 211 -3.40 -19.25 1.43
CA ALA A 211 -4.13 -19.51 0.17
C ALA A 211 -5.09 -18.37 -0.24
N PHE A 212 -5.27 -17.36 0.61
CA PHE A 212 -6.09 -16.20 0.34
C PHE A 212 -5.72 -15.04 1.27
N THR A 213 -6.16 -13.84 0.91
CA THR A 213 -5.94 -12.61 1.67
C THR A 213 -7.16 -12.29 2.54
N ALA A 214 -6.95 -11.93 3.81
CA ALA A 214 -7.99 -11.42 4.68
C ALA A 214 -8.54 -10.08 4.15
N GLU A 215 -9.78 -9.72 4.49
CA GLU A 215 -10.41 -8.51 3.97
C GLU A 215 -9.64 -7.22 4.36
N LEU A 216 -9.13 -6.49 3.35
CA LEU A 216 -8.19 -5.34 3.39
C LEU A 216 -6.75 -5.66 3.89
N SER A 217 -5.78 -5.80 2.97
CA SER A 217 -4.36 -5.80 3.35
C SER A 217 -3.35 -5.47 2.25
N ASP A 218 -2.31 -4.70 2.56
CA ASP A 218 -1.14 -4.51 1.67
C ASP A 218 0.23 -4.90 2.28
N ASN A 219 0.47 -4.91 3.62
CA ASN A 219 1.79 -5.27 4.18
C ASN A 219 1.77 -5.77 5.65
N PRO A 220 2.43 -6.87 6.04
CA PRO A 220 2.44 -7.40 7.41
C PRO A 220 3.28 -6.58 8.44
N THR A 221 2.74 -6.31 9.64
CA THR A 221 3.36 -5.55 10.77
C THR A 221 3.59 -6.39 12.03
N ARG A 222 4.50 -5.93 12.91
CA ARG A 222 4.95 -6.65 14.12
C ARG A 222 4.05 -6.48 15.38
N GLU A 223 4.24 -7.35 16.36
CA GLU A 223 3.65 -7.35 17.71
C GLU A 223 4.73 -7.22 18.80
N GLU A 224 4.38 -6.61 19.94
CA GLU A 224 5.20 -6.63 21.17
C GLU A 224 5.06 -8.02 21.83
N PRO A 225 6.14 -8.82 21.89
CA PRO A 225 6.15 -10.00 22.72
C PRO A 225 6.34 -9.54 24.17
N VAL A 226 5.29 -9.64 24.97
CA VAL A 226 5.36 -9.15 26.35
C VAL A 226 6.33 -9.94 27.24
N ASP A 227 6.80 -11.13 26.85
CA ASP A 227 7.71 -11.93 27.68
C ASP A 227 8.71 -12.86 26.91
N ALA A 228 8.72 -12.93 25.57
CA ALA A 228 9.60 -13.82 24.79
C ALA A 228 10.02 -13.23 23.43
N VAL A 229 11.28 -12.81 23.26
CA VAL A 229 11.73 -12.09 22.05
C VAL A 229 12.15 -13.06 20.93
N ASP A 230 11.19 -13.47 20.10
CA ASP A 230 11.46 -14.14 18.82
C ASP A 230 11.84 -13.12 17.73
N TYR A 231 11.13 -11.99 17.69
CA TYR A 231 11.41 -10.85 16.82
C TYR A 231 11.43 -9.56 17.63
N SER A 232 12.32 -8.64 17.24
CA SER A 232 12.39 -7.31 17.86
C SER A 232 11.11 -6.52 17.60
N THR A 233 10.56 -5.92 18.65
CA THR A 233 9.39 -5.05 18.56
C THR A 233 9.72 -3.76 17.81
N ALA A 234 8.71 -3.19 17.16
CA ALA A 234 8.80 -1.87 16.54
C ALA A 234 9.22 -0.78 17.54
N LEU A 235 10.01 0.19 17.11
CA LEU A 235 10.34 1.37 17.91
C LEU A 235 9.16 2.35 17.92
N ASN A 236 8.76 2.80 19.10
CA ASN A 236 7.79 3.89 19.21
C ASN A 236 8.46 5.19 18.75
N PRO A 237 7.92 5.95 17.78
CA PRO A 237 8.52 7.20 17.36
C PRO A 237 8.49 8.29 18.45
N ARG A 238 7.71 8.11 19.52
CA ARG A 238 7.65 9.01 20.68
C ARG A 238 8.70 8.62 21.73
N GLY A 239 9.02 9.55 22.63
CA GLY A 239 10.03 9.32 23.66
C GLY A 239 11.41 8.97 23.08
N SER A 240 11.73 9.52 21.90
CA SER A 240 12.99 9.28 21.18
C SER A 240 13.30 7.81 20.89
N GLY A 241 12.28 6.96 20.74
CA GLY A 241 12.47 5.52 20.50
C GLY A 241 12.48 4.66 21.76
N TYR A 242 12.58 5.24 22.96
CA TYR A 242 12.72 4.50 24.22
C TYR A 242 11.40 4.20 24.92
N GLN A 243 10.29 4.80 24.46
CA GLN A 243 8.99 4.46 24.98
C GLN A 243 8.53 3.11 24.41
N SER A 244 7.96 2.23 25.23
CA SER A 244 7.32 1.03 24.68
C SER A 244 6.21 1.44 23.69
N PRO A 245 6.10 0.76 22.53
CA PRO A 245 4.99 0.94 21.61
C PRO A 245 3.69 0.30 22.11
N ALA A 246 3.75 -0.46 23.21
CA ALA A 246 2.70 -1.31 23.78
C ALA A 246 2.16 -2.39 22.81
N GLY A 247 1.57 -3.45 23.36
CA GLY A 247 1.06 -4.61 22.62
C GLY A 247 -0.47 -4.71 22.57
N SER A 248 -1.03 -5.50 21.66
CA SER A 248 -0.36 -6.44 20.73
C SER A 248 -0.10 -5.87 19.33
N SER A 249 -0.77 -4.77 18.96
CA SER A 249 -0.72 -4.23 17.59
C SER A 249 0.37 -3.16 17.44
N SER A 250 1.56 -3.45 17.94
CA SER A 250 2.67 -2.51 18.16
C SER A 250 3.22 -1.94 16.85
N GLY A 251 3.51 -2.81 15.88
CA GLY A 251 3.98 -2.43 14.56
C GLY A 251 2.94 -1.61 13.81
N SER A 252 1.65 -1.97 13.89
CA SER A 252 0.57 -1.18 13.29
C SER A 252 0.52 0.25 13.84
N ALA A 253 0.54 0.42 15.16
CA ALA A 253 0.49 1.74 15.77
C ALA A 253 1.77 2.56 15.53
N ALA A 254 2.94 1.93 15.67
CA ALA A 254 4.23 2.58 15.42
C ALA A 254 4.40 2.99 13.96
N ALA A 255 4.01 2.14 13.00
CA ALA A 255 4.07 2.45 11.57
C ALA A 255 3.20 3.67 11.22
N VAL A 256 1.95 3.70 11.72
CA VAL A 256 1.05 4.85 11.49
C VAL A 256 1.58 6.10 12.18
N ALA A 257 2.24 5.99 13.33
CA ALA A 257 2.81 7.16 13.99
C ALA A 257 4.07 7.69 13.28
N ALA A 258 4.87 6.81 12.67
CA ALA A 258 6.18 7.15 12.11
C ALA A 258 6.14 7.52 10.63
N TYR A 259 5.31 6.85 9.82
CA TYR A 259 5.41 6.90 8.36
C TYR A 259 4.31 7.74 7.74
N GLY A 260 4.69 8.91 7.22
CA GLY A 260 3.77 9.85 6.55
C GLY A 260 3.13 9.29 5.28
N TRP A 261 3.81 8.37 4.59
CA TRP A 261 3.33 7.69 3.38
C TRP A 261 2.26 6.61 3.67
N LEU A 262 2.14 6.15 4.91
CA LEU A 262 1.17 5.14 5.33
C LEU A 262 -0.11 5.78 5.86
N ASP A 263 -1.29 5.46 5.35
CA ASP A 263 -2.53 6.14 5.78
C ASP A 263 -3.12 5.54 7.05
N CYS A 264 -3.15 4.21 7.11
CA CYS A 264 -3.70 3.47 8.23
C CYS A 264 -3.04 2.10 8.37
N ALA A 265 -3.29 1.47 9.51
CA ALA A 265 -2.90 0.10 9.74
C ALA A 265 -4.04 -0.71 10.36
N ILE A 266 -4.17 -1.96 9.94
CA ILE A 266 -5.06 -2.95 10.53
C ILE A 266 -4.33 -3.65 11.66
N GLY A 267 -5.03 -3.89 12.77
CA GLY A 267 -4.55 -4.71 13.87
C GLY A 267 -5.69 -5.46 14.54
N THR A 268 -5.41 -6.01 15.72
CA THR A 268 -6.41 -6.70 16.54
C THR A 268 -6.57 -6.02 17.89
N ASP A 269 -7.80 -6.05 18.41
CA ASP A 269 -8.12 -5.64 19.77
C ASP A 269 -8.99 -6.72 20.42
N MET A 270 -8.47 -7.37 21.46
CA MET A 270 -9.18 -8.40 22.23
C MET A 270 -9.72 -7.81 23.54
N SER A 271 -8.83 -7.30 24.39
CA SER A 271 -9.12 -6.75 25.71
C SER A 271 -8.61 -5.31 25.91
N GLY A 272 -8.43 -4.56 24.82
CA GLY A 272 -7.74 -3.26 24.81
C GLY A 272 -6.35 -3.31 24.18
N ARG A 273 -5.99 -4.43 23.54
CA ARG A 273 -4.70 -4.64 22.87
C ARG A 273 -4.51 -3.81 21.59
N GLY A 274 -5.56 -3.15 21.10
CA GLY A 274 -5.45 -2.15 20.04
C GLY A 274 -5.38 -0.73 20.61
N ARG A 275 -6.24 -0.42 21.58
CA ARG A 275 -6.28 0.89 22.26
C ARG A 275 -4.99 1.25 23.01
N ARG A 276 -4.32 0.28 23.65
CA ARG A 276 -3.05 0.50 24.36
C ARG A 276 -1.91 0.97 23.42
N PRO A 277 -1.62 0.28 22.31
CA PRO A 277 -0.67 0.77 21.31
C PRO A 277 -1.03 2.15 20.74
N ALA A 278 -2.33 2.40 20.51
CA ALA A 278 -2.79 3.69 20.01
C ALA A 278 -2.42 4.84 20.96
N LEU A 279 -2.72 4.66 22.25
CA LEU A 279 -2.35 5.61 23.31
C LEU A 279 -0.84 5.83 23.37
N ALA A 280 -0.05 4.76 23.37
CA ALA A 280 1.39 4.83 23.49
C ALA A 280 2.03 5.58 22.30
N ASN A 281 1.59 5.29 21.07
CA ASN A 281 2.17 5.88 19.85
C ASN A 281 1.50 7.20 19.45
N GLY A 282 0.45 7.64 20.16
CA GLY A 282 -0.23 8.92 19.91
C GLY A 282 -1.04 8.94 18.61
N VAL A 283 -1.71 7.83 18.27
CA VAL A 283 -2.57 7.70 17.09
C VAL A 283 -4.01 7.35 17.49
N TRP A 284 -4.95 7.57 16.59
CA TRP A 284 -6.33 7.15 16.81
C TRP A 284 -6.50 5.67 16.52
N GLN A 285 -7.42 5.03 17.25
CA GLN A 285 -7.82 3.66 16.98
C GLN A 285 -9.34 3.52 17.01
N PHE A 286 -9.85 2.75 16.07
CA PHE A 286 -11.26 2.37 16.01
C PHE A 286 -11.38 0.86 16.11
N ARG A 287 -12.11 0.40 17.13
CA ARG A 287 -12.56 -0.98 17.30
C ARG A 287 -14.06 -1.04 16.97
N PRO A 288 -14.47 -1.69 15.87
CA PRO A 288 -15.87 -1.95 15.60
C PRO A 288 -16.54 -2.76 16.71
N SER A 289 -17.87 -2.70 16.78
CA SER A 289 -18.63 -3.65 17.58
C SER A 289 -18.26 -5.09 17.19
N GLN A 290 -18.23 -5.97 18.17
CA GLN A 290 -17.92 -7.37 17.94
C GLN A 290 -18.85 -7.97 16.88
N ASP A 291 -18.33 -8.89 16.06
CA ASP A 291 -19.04 -9.54 14.94
C ASP A 291 -19.59 -8.59 13.85
N SER A 292 -19.25 -7.30 13.88
CA SER A 292 -19.71 -6.34 12.85
C SER A 292 -18.92 -6.44 11.54
N ILE A 293 -17.81 -7.16 11.56
CA ILE A 293 -16.93 -7.41 10.42
C ILE A 293 -16.56 -8.89 10.36
N SER A 294 -16.29 -9.38 9.16
CA SER A 294 -15.73 -10.73 8.96
C SER A 294 -14.36 -10.81 9.61
N LEU A 295 -14.14 -11.87 10.41
CA LEU A 295 -12.81 -12.22 10.93
C LEU A 295 -12.19 -13.38 10.12
N ARG A 296 -12.66 -13.59 8.88
CA ARG A 296 -12.10 -14.61 8.00
C ARG A 296 -10.66 -14.23 7.64
N GLY A 297 -9.75 -15.19 7.77
CA GLY A 297 -8.33 -14.95 7.54
C GLY A 297 -7.61 -14.27 8.70
N LEU A 298 -8.27 -14.04 9.84
CA LEU A 298 -7.59 -13.69 11.09
C LEU A 298 -7.25 -14.97 11.87
N VAL A 299 -5.99 -15.12 12.28
CA VAL A 299 -5.62 -16.16 13.24
C VAL A 299 -6.12 -15.76 14.62
N LYS A 300 -7.16 -16.46 15.08
CA LYS A 300 -7.87 -16.12 16.32
C LYS A 300 -7.13 -16.62 17.54
N THR A 301 -7.01 -15.77 18.55
CA THR A 301 -6.52 -16.13 19.89
C THR A 301 -7.70 -16.43 20.83
N TYR A 302 -8.74 -15.59 20.82
CA TYR A 302 -9.94 -15.78 21.62
C TYR A 302 -11.19 -15.51 20.78
N TYR A 303 -11.87 -16.58 20.34
CA TYR A 303 -13.02 -16.50 19.44
C TYR A 303 -14.11 -15.50 19.85
N ILE A 304 -14.36 -15.34 21.15
CA ILE A 304 -15.43 -14.48 21.69
C ILE A 304 -14.98 -13.07 22.04
N PHE A 305 -13.70 -12.72 21.89
CA PHE A 305 -13.20 -11.38 22.21
C PHE A 305 -12.42 -10.74 21.06
N ASP A 306 -11.92 -11.54 20.12
CA ASP A 306 -11.16 -11.05 18.99
C ASP A 306 -12.02 -10.13 18.11
N THR A 307 -11.46 -8.99 17.76
CA THR A 307 -12.05 -8.08 16.78
C THR A 307 -10.90 -7.36 16.06
N SER A 308 -11.00 -7.18 14.74
CA SER A 308 -10.05 -6.34 14.02
C SER A 308 -10.23 -4.88 14.42
N CYS A 309 -9.20 -4.06 14.26
CA CYS A 309 -9.26 -2.63 14.51
C CYS A 309 -8.39 -1.87 13.52
N VAL A 310 -8.66 -0.57 13.37
CA VAL A 310 -7.90 0.33 12.49
C VAL A 310 -7.16 1.35 13.33
N PHE A 311 -5.93 1.63 12.95
CA PHE A 311 -5.10 2.74 13.43
C PHE A 311 -4.98 3.79 12.34
N ALA A 312 -5.12 5.07 12.66
CA ALA A 312 -4.87 6.16 11.73
C ALA A 312 -4.47 7.46 12.44
N ARG A 313 -3.89 8.40 11.69
CA ARG A 313 -3.59 9.75 12.19
C ARG A 313 -4.79 10.71 12.14
N SER A 314 -5.84 10.35 11.39
CA SER A 314 -7.04 11.17 11.17
C SER A 314 -8.32 10.36 11.38
N LEU A 315 -9.32 11.01 11.99
CA LEU A 315 -10.67 10.46 12.13
C LEU A 315 -11.36 10.25 10.76
N ASP A 316 -11.03 11.05 9.75
CA ASP A 316 -11.58 10.89 8.40
C ASP A 316 -11.13 9.58 7.76
N ILE A 317 -9.87 9.19 7.98
CA ILE A 317 -9.35 7.90 7.50
C ILE A 317 -10.03 6.76 8.24
N LEU A 318 -10.19 6.86 9.57
CA LEU A 318 -10.94 5.85 10.33
C LEU A 318 -12.37 5.71 9.83
N ARG A 319 -13.06 6.82 9.55
CA ARG A 319 -14.41 6.82 9.00
C ARG A 319 -14.45 6.15 7.62
N ARG A 320 -13.54 6.51 6.70
CA ARG A 320 -13.46 5.90 5.36
C ARG A 320 -13.25 4.38 5.41
N VAL A 321 -12.36 3.92 6.29
CA VAL A 321 -12.15 2.48 6.48
C VAL A 321 -13.39 1.83 7.09
N ALA A 322 -13.99 2.42 8.12
CA ALA A 322 -15.21 1.91 8.75
C ALA A 322 -16.39 1.81 7.78
N ASP A 323 -16.58 2.81 6.92
CA ASP A 323 -17.62 2.84 5.87
C ASP A 323 -17.44 1.70 4.85
N THR A 324 -16.21 1.20 4.70
CA THR A 324 -15.88 0.07 3.80
C THR A 324 -15.95 -1.27 4.52
N TRP A 325 -15.51 -1.33 5.79
CA TRP A 325 -15.38 -2.57 6.58
C TRP A 325 -16.69 -3.03 7.19
N ILE A 326 -17.49 -2.11 7.70
CA ILE A 326 -18.72 -2.44 8.41
C ILE A 326 -19.81 -2.65 7.36
N ALA A 327 -20.28 -3.89 7.23
CA ALA A 327 -21.39 -4.20 6.36
C ALA A 327 -22.64 -3.39 6.76
N VAL A 328 -23.40 -2.91 5.78
CA VAL A 328 -24.64 -2.17 6.03
C VAL A 328 -25.58 -3.03 6.91
N PRO A 329 -26.22 -2.46 7.96
CA PRO A 329 -26.98 -3.18 8.98
C PRO A 329 -28.11 -4.11 8.48
N SER A 330 -28.51 -4.02 7.21
CA SER A 330 -29.53 -4.89 6.61
C SER A 330 -29.15 -6.37 6.58
N LEU A 331 -27.87 -6.71 6.76
CA LEU A 331 -27.35 -8.09 6.74
C LEU A 331 -27.04 -8.69 8.12
N VAL A 332 -27.03 -7.91 9.20
CA VAL A 332 -26.63 -8.40 10.54
C VAL A 332 -27.75 -8.22 11.55
N LYS A 333 -28.71 -9.15 11.56
CA LYS A 333 -29.58 -9.35 12.72
C LYS A 333 -28.83 -10.17 13.77
N LYS A 334 -28.12 -9.51 14.69
CA LYS A 334 -27.69 -10.19 15.92
C LYS A 334 -28.12 -9.42 17.15
N GLN A 335 -28.74 -10.14 18.08
CA GLN A 335 -28.99 -9.65 19.42
C GLN A 335 -27.68 -9.60 20.21
N PRO A 336 -27.50 -8.63 21.12
CA PRO A 336 -26.33 -8.60 21.99
C PRO A 336 -26.20 -9.92 22.75
N TYR A 337 -24.98 -10.44 22.86
CA TYR A 337 -24.71 -11.65 23.64
C TYR A 337 -25.03 -11.38 25.11
N ARG A 338 -26.19 -11.86 25.56
CA ARG A 338 -26.59 -11.76 26.97
C ARG A 338 -25.93 -12.94 27.68
N LEU A 339 -25.00 -12.66 28.59
CA LEU A 339 -24.48 -13.67 29.51
C LEU A 339 -25.67 -14.28 30.26
N ASP A 340 -25.92 -15.57 30.01
CA ASP A 340 -26.94 -16.32 30.72
C ASP A 340 -26.48 -16.54 32.17
N ARG A 341 -27.05 -15.74 33.08
CA ARG A 341 -26.76 -15.78 34.51
C ARG A 341 -27.28 -17.06 35.18
N SER A 342 -27.95 -17.97 34.46
CA SER A 342 -28.43 -19.24 35.02
C SER A 342 -27.36 -20.35 35.04
N LYS A 343 -26.17 -20.10 34.49
CA LYS A 343 -25.07 -21.09 34.40
C LYS A 343 -23.79 -20.70 35.16
N THR A 344 -23.88 -19.76 36.10
CA THR A 344 -22.83 -19.38 37.05
C THR A 344 -23.32 -19.55 38.47
#